data_AF-A0AAD9RKQ0-F1
#
_entry.id   AF-A0AAD9RKQ0-F1
#
_cell.length_a   1.000
_cell.length_b   1.000
_cell.length_c   1.000
_cell.angle_alpha   90.00
_cell.angle_beta   90.00
_cell.angle_gamma   90.00
#
_symmetry.space_group_name_H-M   'P 1'
#
loop_
_entity.id
_entity.type
_entity.pdbx_description
1 polymer ?
#
loop_
_entity_poly.entity_id
_entity_poly.type
_entity_poly.pdbx_seq_one_letter_code
_entity_poly.pdbx_strand_id
1 'polypeptide(L)'
;MSAKETFIEEDGFGFVPRPDPEEHGRSYEIVRRYTMTNKHKASVRLISWGAGIQSIRVPDKKGVLGDVVLGFDDINGTWEA
;
A
#
# COMPACT_ATOMS: atom_id res chain seq x y z
N MET A 1 20.15 -7.75 4.14
CA MET A 1 18.94 -8.27 3.47
C MET A 1 19.17 -8.16 1.97
N SER A 2 19.14 -9.26 1.22
CA SER A 2 19.37 -9.25 -0.23
C SER A 2 18.04 -9.07 -0.95
N ALA A 3 17.88 -7.97 -1.70
CA ALA A 3 16.68 -7.69 -2.49
C ALA A 3 16.43 -8.74 -3.61
N LYS A 4 17.40 -9.61 -3.91
CA LYS A 4 17.29 -10.65 -4.94
C LYS A 4 16.16 -11.67 -4.72
N GLU A 5 15.63 -11.79 -3.51
CA GLU A 5 14.57 -12.75 -3.16
C GLU A 5 13.25 -12.07 -2.75
N THR A 6 13.11 -10.78 -3.04
CA THR A 6 11.88 -10.02 -2.81
C THR A 6 11.19 -9.76 -4.14
N PHE A 7 9.92 -10.14 -4.25
CA PHE A 7 9.10 -9.79 -5.40
C PHE A 7 8.21 -8.60 -5.08
N ILE A 8 7.98 -7.76 -6.08
CA ILE A 8 7.19 -6.54 -5.97
C ILE A 8 6.06 -6.60 -6.99
N GLU A 9 4.84 -6.44 -6.52
CA GLU A 9 3.64 -6.29 -7.34
C GLU A 9 3.12 -4.84 -7.21
N GLU A 10 2.72 -4.22 -8.30
CA GLU A 10 2.12 -2.87 -8.34
C GLU A 10 0.66 -2.98 -8.79
N ASP A 11 -0.23 -2.33 -8.05
CA ASP A 11 -1.64 -2.15 -8.42
C ASP A 11 -2.17 -0.74 -8.04
N GLY A 12 -3.44 -0.48 -8.37
CA GLY A 12 -4.13 0.75 -7.97
C GLY A 12 -4.77 0.59 -6.60
N PHE A 13 -4.52 1.54 -5.69
CA PHE A 13 -5.18 1.61 -4.38
C PHE A 13 -6.45 2.44 -4.40
N GLY A 14 -6.48 3.51 -5.18
CA GLY A 14 -7.64 4.37 -5.30
C GLY A 14 -7.32 5.73 -5.92
N PHE A 15 -8.27 6.66 -5.79
CA PHE A 15 -8.18 8.00 -6.36
C PHE A 15 -8.35 9.05 -5.27
N VAL A 16 -7.58 10.12 -5.35
CA VAL A 16 -7.74 11.29 -4.47
C VAL A 16 -8.11 12.51 -5.32
N PRO A 17 -9.23 13.20 -5.05
CA PRO A 17 -9.59 14.41 -5.77
C PRO A 17 -8.52 15.50 -5.66
N ARG A 18 -8.25 16.22 -6.75
CA ARG A 18 -7.37 17.38 -6.75
C ARG A 18 -8.20 18.66 -6.59
N PRO A 19 -7.78 19.61 -5.73
CA PRO A 19 -8.49 20.88 -5.54
C PRO A 19 -8.42 21.80 -6.77
N ASP A 20 -7.45 21.58 -7.65
CA ASP A 20 -7.05 22.42 -8.78
C ASP A 20 -6.94 21.62 -10.09
N PRO A 21 -8.06 21.12 -10.66
CA PRO A 21 -8.05 20.28 -11.85
C PRO A 21 -7.44 20.95 -13.09
N GLU A 22 -7.64 22.26 -13.22
CA GLU A 22 -7.24 23.05 -14.39
C GLU A 22 -5.73 23.23 -14.49
N GLU A 23 -5.01 23.26 -13.36
CA GLU A 23 -3.55 23.40 -13.32
C GLU A 23 -2.85 22.10 -13.76
N HIS A 24 -3.45 20.95 -13.43
CA HIS A 24 -2.83 19.64 -13.58
C HIS A 24 -3.37 18.81 -14.74
N GLY A 25 -4.41 19.28 -15.43
CA GLY A 25 -5.06 18.58 -16.54
C GLY A 25 -5.78 17.29 -16.12
N ARG A 26 -6.03 17.09 -14.82
CA ARG A 26 -6.75 15.94 -14.26
C ARG A 26 -7.41 16.28 -12.94
N SER A 27 -8.63 15.77 -12.73
CA SER A 27 -9.43 15.99 -11.52
C SER A 27 -9.03 15.11 -10.32
N TYR A 28 -8.14 14.13 -10.51
CA TYR A 28 -7.74 13.20 -9.47
C TYR A 28 -6.26 12.76 -9.59
N GLU A 29 -5.68 12.40 -8.44
CA GLU A 29 -4.45 11.62 -8.33
C GLU A 29 -4.77 10.13 -8.32
N ILE A 30 -3.94 9.32 -9.00
CA ILE A 30 -4.03 7.86 -8.89
C ILE A 30 -3.05 7.42 -7.80
N VAL A 31 -3.57 6.84 -6.73
CA VAL A 31 -2.74 6.27 -5.66
C VAL A 31 -2.40 4.84 -6.02
N ARG A 32 -1.09 4.58 -6.15
CA ARG A 32 -0.54 3.25 -6.41
C ARG A 32 -0.30 2.52 -5.11
N ARG A 33 -0.37 1.19 -5.15
CA ARG A 33 0.04 0.32 -4.06
C ARG A 33 1.09 -0.67 -4.55
N TYR A 34 2.06 -0.90 -3.68
CA TYR A 34 3.19 -1.79 -3.90
C TYR A 34 3.14 -2.88 -2.85
N THR A 35 3.06 -4.14 -3.27
CA THR A 35 3.15 -5.29 -2.38
C THR A 35 4.53 -5.91 -2.51
N MET A 36 5.33 -5.81 -1.46
CA MET A 36 6.65 -6.43 -1.38
C MET A 36 6.54 -7.70 -0.54
N THR A 37 6.93 -8.84 -1.10
CA THR A 37 6.88 -10.12 -0.39
C THR A 37 8.23 -10.81 -0.43
N ASN A 38 8.67 -11.32 0.72
CA ASN A 38 9.92 -12.06 0.84
C ASN A 38 9.72 -13.57 0.68
N LYS A 39 10.82 -14.32 0.56
CA LYS A 39 10.79 -15.80 0.47
C LYS A 39 10.14 -16.52 1.66
N HIS A 40 9.96 -15.84 2.79
CA HIS A 40 9.35 -16.38 4.00
C HIS A 40 7.86 -16.02 4.12
N LYS A 41 7.24 -15.54 3.02
CA LYS A 41 5.83 -15.15 2.92
C LYS A 41 5.43 -13.92 3.73
N ALA A 42 6.36 -13.27 4.43
CA ALA A 42 6.07 -11.98 5.02
C ALA A 42 5.93 -10.94 3.91
N SER A 43 4.93 -10.06 4.03
CA SER A 43 4.67 -9.03 3.04
C SER A 43 4.38 -7.67 3.66
N VAL A 44 4.74 -6.63 2.92
CA VAL A 44 4.44 -5.23 3.25
C VAL A 44 3.72 -4.63 2.06
N ARG A 45 2.62 -3.92 2.32
CA ARG A 45 1.96 -3.07 1.33
C ARG A 45 2.23 -1.61 1.64
N LEU A 46 2.67 -0.87 0.63
CA LEU A 46 2.89 0.57 0.70
C LEU A 46 2.04 1.28 -0.33
N ILE A 47 1.64 2.51 -0.06
CA ILE A 47 0.89 3.34 -1.00
C ILE A 47 1.70 4.57 -1.40
N SER A 48 1.54 5.05 -2.63
CA SER A 48 2.26 6.24 -3.14
C SER A 48 1.79 7.53 -2.46
N TRP A 49 0.60 7.52 -1.85
CA TRP A 49 0.08 8.64 -1.09
C TRP A 49 0.75 8.71 0.29
N GLY A 50 1.52 9.78 0.53
CA GLY A 50 2.22 9.99 1.80
C GLY A 50 3.29 8.94 2.14
N ALA A 51 3.64 8.06 1.19
CA ALA A 51 4.50 6.89 1.41
C ALA A 51 4.02 5.98 2.58
N GLY A 52 2.70 5.90 2.79
CA GLY A 52 2.09 5.18 3.92
C GLY A 52 2.26 3.66 3.82
N ILE A 53 2.51 3.02 4.97
CA ILE A 53 2.42 1.55 5.10
C ILE A 53 0.95 1.19 5.33
N GLN A 54 0.37 0.44 4.41
CA GLN A 54 -1.03 0.02 4.44
C GLN A 54 -1.23 -1.30 5.19
N SER A 55 -0.27 -2.22 5.13
CA SER A 55 -0.36 -3.55 5.75
C SER A 55 1.03 -4.14 5.96
N ILE A 56 1.24 -4.84 7.08
CA ILE A 56 2.41 -5.69 7.31
C ILE A 56 1.90 -7.06 7.72
N ARG A 57 1.99 -8.04 6.82
CA ARG A 57 1.54 -9.40 7.08
C ARG A 57 2.72 -10.29 7.43
N VAL A 58 2.69 -10.87 8.63
CA VAL A 58 3.74 -11.76 9.14
C VAL A 58 3.16 -13.08 9.65
N PRO A 59 3.88 -14.21 9.51
CA PRO A 59 3.40 -15.49 10.00
C PRO A 59 3.50 -15.58 11.53
N ASP A 60 2.49 -16.15 12.15
CA ASP A 60 2.53 -16.55 13.56
C ASP A 60 3.34 -17.86 13.76
N LYS A 61 3.34 -18.40 14.99
CA LYS A 61 4.03 -19.66 15.32
C LYS A 61 3.52 -20.88 14.53
N LYS A 62 2.30 -20.82 14.00
CA LYS A 62 1.68 -21.88 13.18
C LYS A 62 1.80 -21.58 11.67
N GLY A 63 2.45 -20.48 11.29
CA GLY A 63 2.60 -20.05 9.90
C GLY A 63 1.40 -19.28 9.33
N VAL A 64 0.43 -18.89 10.18
CA VAL A 64 -0.76 -18.13 9.78
C VAL A 64 -0.39 -16.66 9.65
N LEU A 65 -0.64 -16.06 8.49
CA LEU A 65 -0.36 -14.65 8.25
C LEU A 65 -1.41 -13.76 8.95
N GLY A 66 -0.94 -12.81 9.75
CA GLY A 66 -1.77 -11.75 10.34
C GLY A 66 -1.21 -10.37 10.01
N ASP A 67 -2.11 -9.39 9.85
CA ASP A 67 -1.72 -7.98 9.75
C ASP A 67 -1.40 -7.43 11.14
N VAL A 68 -0.26 -6.76 11.28
CA VAL A 68 0.24 -6.27 12.58
C VAL A 68 0.27 -4.74 12.67
N VAL A 69 -0.25 -4.03 11.66
CA VAL A 69 -0.41 -2.58 11.71
C VAL A 69 -1.89 -2.19 11.71
N LEU A 70 -2.18 -1.04 12.31
CA LEU A 70 -3.47 -0.39 12.13
C LEU A 70 -3.47 0.36 10.80
N GLY A 71 -4.64 0.48 10.18
CA GLY A 71 -4.79 1.18 8.92
C GLY A 71 -6.19 1.01 8.38
N PHE A 72 -6.34 1.36 7.10
CA PHE A 72 -7.61 1.33 6.38
C PHE A 72 -7.51 0.41 5.17
N ASP A 73 -8.65 -0.15 4.79
CA ASP A 73 -8.75 -1.05 3.65
C ASP A 73 -8.71 -0.31 2.30
N ASP A 74 -9.07 0.99 2.30
CA ASP A 74 -9.15 1.82 1.11
C ASP A 74 -8.54 3.22 1.29
N ILE A 75 -8.46 3.94 0.18
CA ILE A 75 -7.88 5.29 0.13
C ILE A 75 -8.70 6.29 0.94
N ASN A 76 -10.03 6.17 0.95
CA ASN A 76 -10.90 7.14 1.64
C ASN A 76 -10.66 7.10 3.15
N GLY A 77 -10.51 5.90 3.73
CA GLY A 77 -10.11 5.79 5.13
C GLY A 77 -8.75 6.46 5.43
N THR A 78 -7.87 6.60 4.44
CA THR A 78 -6.54 7.21 4.63
C THR A 78 -6.54 8.75 4.59
N TRP A 79 -7.37 9.38 3.74
CA TRP A 79 -7.33 10.84 3.56
C TRP A 79 -8.60 11.57 4.04
N GLU A 80 -9.70 10.87 4.28
CA GLU A 80 -10.93 11.45 4.85
C GLU A 80 -10.99 11.35 6.39
N ALA A 81 -10.07 10.60 7.01
CA ALA A 81 -9.97 10.42 8.47
C ALA A 81 -9.19 11.54 9.16
#